data_AF-A0A9X6XJ89-F1
#
_entry.id   AF-A0A9X6XJ89-F1
#
_cell.length_a   1.000
_cell.length_b   1.000
_cell.length_c   1.000
_cell.angle_alpha   90.00
_cell.angle_beta   90.00
_cell.angle_gamma   90.00
#
_symmetry.space_group_name_H-M   'P 1'
#
loop_
_entity.id
_entity.type
_entity.pdbx_description
1 polymer ?
#
loop_
_entity_poly.entity_id
_entity_poly.type
_entity_poly.pdbx_seq_one_letter_code
_entity_poly.pdbx_strand_id
1 'polypeptide(L)'
;MEKPDYYYMTTERWFNKIMEENNYQKSKAVEVHLRIAKHYATIVNSLVKNLKDQSESTQAKLYIFINQNNDKRIKKMWDAVDTAKLEKMQGWKFVEDGETFIYYLQVKYKGNLREVSDEENMQINLITWYDQAYRKQVNEGILLA
;
A
#
# COMPACT_ATOMS: atom_id res chain seq x y z
N MET A 1 1.37 -13.29 -17.92
CA MET A 1 0.09 -12.71 -17.45
C MET A 1 0.17 -11.22 -17.75
N GLU A 2 -0.50 -10.79 -18.82
CA GLU A 2 -0.61 -9.36 -19.18
C GLU A 2 -1.18 -8.59 -18.00
N LYS A 3 -0.55 -7.48 -17.65
CA LYS A 3 -1.09 -6.57 -16.63
C LYS A 3 -2.40 -6.03 -17.21
N PRO A 4 -3.56 -6.23 -16.55
CA PRO A 4 -4.78 -5.59 -17.03
C PRO A 4 -4.55 -4.08 -17.04
N ASP A 5 -5.01 -3.41 -18.09
CA ASP A 5 -4.78 -1.98 -18.33
C ASP A 5 -4.85 -1.19 -17.01
N TYR A 6 -3.83 -0.36 -16.78
CA TYR A 6 -3.66 0.51 -15.60
C TYR A 6 -4.91 1.34 -15.21
N TYR A 7 -5.92 1.36 -16.07
CA TYR A 7 -7.19 2.07 -15.97
C TYR A 7 -8.30 1.42 -15.12
N TYR A 8 -8.18 0.17 -14.67
CA TYR A 8 -9.31 -0.47 -13.97
C TYR A 8 -9.41 -0.18 -12.46
N MET A 9 -8.33 0.20 -11.78
CA MET A 9 -8.36 0.45 -10.32
C MET A 9 -8.89 1.84 -9.96
N THR A 10 -10.07 2.20 -10.47
CA THR A 10 -10.68 3.52 -10.25
C THR A 10 -11.39 3.63 -8.90
N THR A 11 -11.84 2.50 -8.33
CA THR A 11 -12.73 2.46 -7.17
C THR A 11 -12.43 1.29 -6.23
N GLU A 12 -12.90 1.40 -4.98
CA GLU A 12 -12.84 0.31 -3.98
C GLU A 12 -13.53 -0.97 -4.45
N ARG A 13 -14.55 -0.86 -5.31
CA ARG A 13 -15.23 -2.02 -5.89
C ARG A 13 -14.29 -2.88 -6.72
N TRP A 14 -13.43 -2.27 -7.54
CA TRP A 14 -12.46 -2.99 -8.34
C TRP A 14 -11.37 -3.63 -7.49
N PHE A 15 -10.90 -2.92 -6.46
CA PHE A 15 -9.98 -3.50 -5.48
C PHE A 15 -10.59 -4.76 -4.82
N ASN A 16 -11.80 -4.65 -4.29
CA ASN A 16 -12.46 -5.79 -3.63
C ASN A 16 -12.65 -6.97 -4.58
N LYS A 17 -13.07 -6.71 -5.83
CA LYS A 17 -13.22 -7.74 -6.86
C LYS A 17 -11.90 -8.47 -7.14
N ILE A 18 -10.80 -7.74 -7.33
CA ILE A 18 -9.48 -8.34 -7.58
C ILE A 18 -9.02 -9.17 -6.37
N MET A 19 -9.20 -8.65 -5.15
CA MET A 19 -8.85 -9.37 -3.92
C MET A 19 -9.65 -10.68 -3.80
N GLU A 20 -10.96 -10.65 -4.09
CA GLU A 20 -11.85 -11.80 -4.03
C GLU A 20 -11.53 -12.85 -5.10
N GLU A 21 -11.44 -12.45 -6.38
CA GLU A 21 -11.16 -13.35 -7.51
C GLU A 21 -9.84 -14.08 -7.37
N ASN A 22 -8.86 -13.46 -6.70
CA ASN A 22 -7.55 -14.04 -6.48
C ASN A 22 -7.40 -14.67 -5.08
N ASN A 23 -8.44 -14.70 -4.26
CA ASN A 23 -8.38 -15.16 -2.87
C ASN A 23 -7.19 -14.55 -2.10
N TYR A 24 -6.99 -13.25 -2.27
CA TYR A 24 -6.00 -12.48 -1.54
C TYR A 24 -6.57 -12.03 -0.19
N GLN A 25 -5.70 -11.93 0.82
CA GLN A 25 -6.11 -11.50 2.15
C GLN A 25 -5.73 -10.04 2.39
N LYS A 26 -6.57 -9.34 3.16
CA LYS A 26 -6.28 -8.00 3.65
C LYS A 26 -5.44 -8.08 4.93
N SER A 27 -4.12 -8.18 4.78
CA SER A 27 -3.16 -8.10 5.90
C SER A 27 -2.99 -6.67 6.40
N LYS A 28 -2.25 -6.51 7.49
CA LYS A 28 -1.82 -5.20 7.99
C LYS A 28 -0.93 -4.46 6.98
N ALA A 29 -0.09 -5.16 6.22
CA ALA A 29 0.74 -4.55 5.17
C ALA A 29 -0.13 -4.00 4.02
N VAL A 30 -1.16 -4.75 3.61
CA VAL A 30 -2.17 -4.28 2.66
C VAL A 30 -2.92 -3.06 3.22
N GLU A 31 -3.26 -3.10 4.51
CA GLU A 31 -3.96 -2.00 5.18
C GLU A 31 -3.16 -0.68 5.18
N VAL A 32 -1.83 -0.75 5.32
CA VAL A 32 -0.94 0.44 5.25
C VAL A 32 -1.19 1.22 3.97
N HIS A 33 -1.23 0.55 2.82
CA HIS A 33 -1.45 1.20 1.53
C HIS A 33 -2.88 1.72 1.38
N LEU A 34 -3.88 0.95 1.86
CA LEU A 34 -5.29 1.36 1.79
C LEU A 34 -5.57 2.60 2.64
N ARG A 35 -4.91 2.76 3.79
CA ARG A 35 -5.01 3.97 4.61
C ARG A 35 -4.45 5.19 3.88
N ILE A 36 -3.31 5.04 3.20
CA ILE A 36 -2.73 6.10 2.36
C ILE A 36 -3.65 6.42 1.18
N ALA A 37 -4.23 5.42 0.52
CA ALA A 37 -5.20 5.64 -0.55
C ALA A 37 -6.42 6.43 -0.04
N LYS A 38 -6.95 6.08 1.14
CA LYS A 38 -8.07 6.79 1.79
C LYS A 38 -7.71 8.24 2.12
N HIS A 39 -6.48 8.52 2.52
CA HIS A 39 -6.00 9.88 2.73
C HIS A 39 -6.06 10.71 1.45
N TYR A 40 -5.52 10.20 0.34
CA TYR A 40 -5.60 10.87 -0.96
C TYR A 40 -7.05 11.05 -1.43
N ALA A 41 -7.93 10.08 -1.19
CA ALA A 41 -9.36 10.23 -1.47
C ALA A 41 -10.01 11.36 -0.66
N THR A 42 -9.61 11.52 0.60
CA THR A 42 -10.12 12.61 1.47
C THR A 42 -9.69 13.97 0.95
N ILE A 43 -8.43 14.11 0.52
CA ILE A 43 -7.92 15.33 -0.13
C ILE A 43 -8.75 15.64 -1.38
N VAL A 44 -8.88 14.66 -2.29
CA VAL A 44 -9.65 14.84 -3.54
C VAL A 44 -11.08 15.27 -3.26
N ASN A 45 -11.78 14.59 -2.35
CA ASN A 45 -13.17 14.92 -2.01
C ASN A 45 -13.29 16.35 -1.46
N SER A 46 -12.32 16.78 -0.65
CA SER A 46 -12.27 18.16 -0.14
C SER A 46 -12.07 19.18 -1.27
N LEU A 47 -11.13 18.93 -2.17
CA LEU A 47 -10.86 19.83 -3.31
C LEU A 47 -12.06 19.90 -4.28
N VAL A 48 -12.68 18.75 -4.60
CA VAL A 48 -13.87 18.69 -5.47
C VAL A 48 -15.05 19.44 -4.87
N LYS A 49 -15.29 19.31 -3.56
CA LYS A 49 -16.38 20.01 -2.88
C LYS A 49 -16.26 21.53 -3.01
N ASN A 50 -15.05 22.06 -2.91
CA ASN A 50 -14.80 23.49 -2.95
C ASN A 50 -14.65 24.05 -4.38
N LEU A 51 -14.72 23.21 -5.41
CA LEU A 51 -14.35 23.58 -6.77
C LEU A 51 -15.34 24.56 -7.43
N LYS A 52 -16.64 24.39 -7.17
CA LYS A 52 -17.71 25.18 -7.81
C LYS A 52 -17.71 26.66 -7.40
N ASP A 53 -17.16 26.98 -6.24
CA ASP A 53 -17.16 28.33 -5.67
C ASP A 53 -15.93 29.16 -6.09
N GLN A 54 -15.06 28.60 -6.94
CA GLN A 54 -13.79 29.22 -7.34
C GLN A 54 -13.88 29.85 -8.73
N SER A 55 -13.01 30.83 -9.00
CA SER A 55 -12.82 31.37 -10.35
C SER A 55 -12.34 30.30 -11.34
N GLU A 56 -12.64 30.46 -12.64
CA GLU A 56 -12.22 29.50 -13.68
C GLU A 56 -10.71 29.21 -13.66
N SER A 57 -9.89 30.25 -13.49
CA SER A 57 -8.43 30.11 -13.41
C SER A 57 -7.97 29.31 -12.19
N THR A 58 -8.71 29.38 -11.09
CA THR A 58 -8.46 28.60 -9.87
C THR A 58 -8.97 27.16 -10.04
N GLN A 59 -10.14 26.97 -10.65
CA GLN A 59 -10.68 25.65 -10.97
C GLN A 59 -9.69 24.85 -11.83
N ALA A 60 -9.11 25.46 -12.87
CA ALA A 60 -8.12 24.81 -13.72
C ALA A 60 -6.91 24.28 -12.93
N LYS A 61 -6.40 25.07 -11.97
CA LYS A 61 -5.30 24.64 -11.08
C LYS A 61 -5.74 23.52 -10.15
N LEU A 62 -6.93 23.63 -9.54
CA LEU A 62 -7.47 22.59 -8.65
C LEU A 62 -7.68 21.26 -9.37
N TYR A 63 -8.13 21.26 -10.62
CA TYR A 63 -8.25 20.04 -11.43
C TYR A 63 -6.92 19.29 -11.56
N ILE A 64 -5.80 20.01 -11.77
CA ILE A 64 -4.46 19.40 -11.84
C ILE A 64 -4.14 18.69 -10.50
N PHE A 65 -4.36 19.36 -9.37
CA PHE A 65 -4.12 18.77 -8.05
C PHE A 65 -5.05 17.59 -7.75
N ILE A 66 -6.32 17.66 -8.15
CA ILE A 66 -7.29 16.57 -8.00
C ILE A 66 -6.80 15.33 -8.76
N ASN A 67 -6.38 15.51 -10.02
CA ASN A 67 -5.89 14.40 -10.84
C ASN A 67 -4.61 13.79 -10.26
N GLN A 68 -3.64 14.61 -9.85
CA GLN A 68 -2.42 14.12 -9.22
C GLN A 68 -2.68 13.32 -7.94
N ASN A 69 -3.62 13.76 -7.10
CA ASN A 69 -3.97 13.01 -5.88
C ASN A 69 -4.81 11.75 -6.19
N ASN A 70 -5.65 11.78 -7.23
CA ASN A 70 -6.32 10.58 -7.74
C ASN A 70 -5.31 9.54 -8.22
N ASP A 71 -4.29 9.95 -8.98
CA ASP A 71 -3.24 9.03 -9.47
C ASP A 71 -2.48 8.39 -8.30
N LYS A 72 -2.15 9.17 -7.26
CA LYS A 72 -1.52 8.66 -6.04
C LYS A 72 -2.43 7.68 -5.29
N ARG A 73 -3.73 7.96 -5.20
CA ARG A 73 -4.72 7.02 -4.62
C ARG A 73 -4.71 5.70 -5.39
N ILE A 74 -4.86 5.76 -6.71
CA ILE A 74 -4.95 4.59 -7.59
C ILE A 74 -3.67 3.76 -7.46
N LYS A 75 -2.51 4.42 -7.50
CA LYS A 75 -1.21 3.75 -7.27
C LYS A 75 -1.19 3.01 -5.94
N LYS A 76 -1.64 3.63 -4.85
CA LYS A 76 -1.66 2.99 -3.53
C LYS A 76 -2.63 1.82 -3.45
N MET A 77 -3.74 1.86 -4.18
CA MET A 77 -4.64 0.71 -4.29
C MET A 77 -3.99 -0.45 -5.03
N TRP A 78 -3.19 -0.18 -6.06
CA TRP A 78 -2.38 -1.20 -6.73
C TRP A 78 -1.26 -1.73 -5.83
N ASP A 79 -0.53 -0.85 -5.12
CA ASP A 79 0.50 -1.26 -4.14
C ASP A 79 -0.11 -2.23 -3.09
N ALA A 80 -1.35 -1.99 -2.68
CA ALA A 80 -2.09 -2.87 -1.77
C ALA A 80 -2.36 -4.26 -2.40
N VAL A 81 -2.76 -4.32 -3.68
CA VAL A 81 -2.96 -5.59 -4.39
C VAL A 81 -1.65 -6.34 -4.60
N ASP A 82 -0.60 -5.64 -5.01
CA ASP A 82 0.72 -6.23 -5.24
C ASP A 82 1.28 -6.79 -3.93
N THR A 83 1.08 -6.11 -2.81
CA THR A 83 1.44 -6.61 -1.47
C THR A 83 0.69 -7.90 -1.16
N ALA A 84 -0.63 -7.93 -1.36
CA ALA A 84 -1.44 -9.11 -1.08
C ALA A 84 -1.05 -10.31 -1.96
N LYS A 85 -0.69 -10.04 -3.22
CA LYS A 85 -0.17 -11.04 -4.15
C LYS A 85 1.16 -11.60 -3.67
N LEU A 86 2.11 -10.73 -3.26
CA LEU A 86 3.40 -11.15 -2.73
C LEU A 86 3.24 -12.03 -1.48
N GLU A 87 2.40 -11.61 -0.53
CA GLU A 87 2.12 -12.39 0.69
C GLU A 87 1.50 -13.75 0.38
N LYS A 88 0.60 -13.83 -0.60
CA LYS A 88 0.07 -15.12 -1.06
C LYS A 88 1.14 -16.00 -1.70
N MET A 89 2.04 -15.43 -2.51
CA MET A 89 3.11 -16.17 -3.18
C MET A 89 4.14 -16.73 -2.19
N GLN A 90 4.52 -15.94 -1.18
CA GLN A 90 5.50 -16.37 -0.16
C GLN A 90 4.87 -17.22 0.96
N GLY A 91 3.54 -17.15 1.14
CA GLY A 91 2.79 -17.97 2.10
C GLY A 91 2.75 -17.41 3.53
N TRP A 92 3.20 -16.18 3.74
CA TRP A 92 3.22 -15.49 5.05
C TRP A 92 3.07 -13.97 4.87
N LYS A 93 2.68 -13.26 5.93
CA LYS A 93 2.36 -11.83 5.91
C LYS A 93 3.46 -10.98 6.54
N PHE A 94 3.76 -9.83 5.95
CA PHE A 94 4.93 -9.03 6.33
C PHE A 94 4.90 -8.54 7.78
N VAL A 95 3.73 -8.11 8.27
CA VAL A 95 3.62 -7.55 9.64
C VAL A 95 3.22 -8.63 10.64
N GLU A 96 2.32 -9.53 10.27
CA GLU A 96 1.81 -10.55 11.17
C GLU A 96 2.83 -11.66 11.43
N ASP A 97 3.61 -12.06 10.42
CA ASP A 97 4.53 -13.20 10.50
C ASP A 97 6.01 -12.78 10.40
N GLY A 98 6.30 -11.49 10.18
CA GLY A 98 7.64 -10.98 9.95
C GLY A 98 8.65 -11.32 11.04
N GLU A 99 8.27 -11.21 12.32
CA GLU A 99 9.16 -11.59 13.45
C GLU A 99 9.53 -13.08 13.42
N THR A 100 8.58 -13.94 13.03
CA THR A 100 8.82 -15.39 12.89
C THR A 100 9.81 -15.66 11.76
N PHE A 101 9.70 -14.93 10.65
CA PHE A 101 10.66 -15.02 9.56
C PHE A 101 12.08 -14.59 9.99
N ILE A 102 12.21 -13.48 10.72
CA ILE A 102 13.51 -13.03 11.26
C ILE A 102 14.11 -14.09 12.20
N TYR A 103 13.29 -14.68 13.08
CA TYR A 103 13.74 -15.75 13.97
C TYR A 103 14.23 -16.98 13.19
N TYR A 104 13.51 -17.39 12.14
CA TYR A 104 13.94 -18.46 11.24
C TYR A 104 15.31 -18.16 10.62
N LEU A 105 15.55 -16.93 10.15
CA LEU A 105 16.86 -16.54 9.61
C LEU A 105 17.97 -16.58 10.66
N GLN A 106 17.68 -16.16 11.90
CA GLN A 106 18.66 -16.27 12.99
C GLN A 106 19.07 -17.73 13.25
N VAL A 107 18.13 -18.67 13.17
CA VAL A 107 18.44 -20.11 13.30
C VAL A 107 19.22 -20.60 12.08
N LYS A 108 18.75 -20.31 10.86
CA LYS A 108 19.36 -20.74 9.59
C LYS A 108 20.82 -20.30 9.49
N TYR A 109 21.10 -19.05 9.83
CA TYR A 109 22.43 -18.43 9.75
C TYR A 109 23.21 -18.44 11.08
N LYS A 110 22.76 -19.22 12.08
CA LYS A 110 23.41 -19.34 13.40
C LYS A 110 23.71 -17.97 14.05
N GLY A 111 22.79 -17.03 13.88
CA GLY A 111 22.87 -15.65 14.37
C GLY A 111 23.64 -14.68 13.47
N ASN A 112 24.33 -15.13 12.41
CA ASN A 112 25.06 -14.26 11.50
C ASN A 112 24.19 -13.77 10.33
N LEU A 113 23.34 -12.77 10.59
CA LEU A 113 22.45 -12.18 9.57
C LEU A 113 23.19 -11.39 8.46
N ARG A 114 24.52 -11.34 8.44
CA ARG A 114 25.29 -10.76 7.32
C ARG A 114 25.41 -11.70 6.13
N GLU A 115 25.08 -12.98 6.32
CA GLU A 115 25.16 -14.02 5.29
C GLU A 115 23.82 -14.31 4.62
N VAL A 116 22.76 -13.57 4.97
CA VAL A 116 21.45 -13.69 4.32
C VAL A 116 21.56 -13.42 2.83
N SER A 117 20.72 -14.07 2.03
CA SER A 117 20.67 -13.78 0.61
C SER A 117 20.14 -12.37 0.34
N ASP A 118 20.36 -11.85 -0.87
CA ASP A 118 19.80 -10.56 -1.28
C ASP A 118 18.26 -10.54 -1.19
N GLU A 119 17.60 -11.66 -1.54
CA GLU A 119 16.15 -11.81 -1.45
C GLU A 119 15.65 -11.75 0.00
N GLU A 120 16.33 -12.48 0.91
CA GLU A 120 16.01 -12.45 2.34
C GLU A 120 16.24 -11.06 2.92
N ASN A 121 17.30 -10.37 2.52
CA ASN A 121 17.55 -9.00 2.94
C ASN A 121 16.46 -8.04 2.46
N MET A 122 15.96 -8.21 1.23
CA MET A 122 14.80 -7.45 0.74
C MET A 122 13.54 -7.73 1.57
N GLN A 123 13.29 -8.98 1.95
CA GLN A 123 12.18 -9.34 2.83
C GLN A 123 12.31 -8.72 4.23
N ILE A 124 13.51 -8.73 4.83
CA ILE A 124 13.80 -8.04 6.10
C ILE A 124 13.48 -6.55 5.99
N ASN A 125 13.90 -5.90 4.92
CA ASN A 125 13.64 -4.48 4.68
C ASN A 125 12.15 -4.19 4.54
N LEU A 126 11.41 -5.03 3.81
CA LEU A 126 9.96 -4.91 3.67
C LEU A 126 9.23 -5.11 5.00
N ILE A 127 9.58 -6.15 5.77
CA ILE A 127 9.04 -6.39 7.12
C ILE A 127 9.22 -5.14 7.98
N THR A 128 10.45 -4.64 8.06
CA THR A 128 10.81 -3.49 8.89
C THR A 128 10.03 -2.25 8.45
N TRP A 129 9.93 -2.00 7.15
CA TRP A 129 9.20 -0.87 6.62
C TRP A 129 7.69 -0.96 6.93
N TYR A 130 7.07 -2.12 6.70
CA TYR A 130 5.64 -2.32 6.95
C TYR A 130 5.28 -2.25 8.42
N ASP A 131 6.07 -2.85 9.32
CA ASP A 131 5.82 -2.78 10.76
C ASP A 131 5.91 -1.33 11.26
N GLN A 132 6.95 -0.59 10.85
CA GLN A 132 7.08 0.82 11.21
C GLN A 132 5.94 1.66 10.62
N ALA A 133 5.59 1.46 9.36
CA ALA A 133 4.50 2.18 8.70
C ALA A 133 3.16 1.92 9.38
N TYR A 134 2.86 0.66 9.70
CA TYR A 134 1.63 0.27 10.38
C TYR A 134 1.54 0.89 11.78
N ARG A 135 2.61 0.80 12.58
CA ARG A 135 2.66 1.39 13.92
C ARG A 135 2.45 2.91 13.88
N LYS A 136 3.09 3.62 12.95
CA LYS A 136 2.90 5.07 12.78
C LYS A 136 1.46 5.43 12.43
N GLN A 137 0.84 4.68 11.51
CA GLN A 137 -0.54 4.93 11.11
C GLN A 137 -1.57 4.61 12.20
N VAL A 138 -1.33 3.58 13.01
CA VAL A 138 -2.26 3.11 14.05
C VAL A 138 -2.09 3.88 15.36
N ASN A 139 -0.85 4.09 15.80
CA ASN A 139 -0.57 4.66 17.12
C ASN A 139 -0.44 6.19 17.09
N GLU A 140 0.11 6.74 16.02
CA GLU A 140 0.42 8.17 15.92
C GLU A 140 -0.58 8.92 15.04
N GLY A 141 -1.45 8.19 14.32
CA GLY A 141 -2.35 8.77 13.32
C GLY A 141 -1.61 9.39 12.13
N ILE A 142 -0.31 9.12 11.98
CA ILE A 142 0.53 9.69 10.93
C ILE A 142 0.42 8.84 9.67
N LEU A 143 -0.03 9.46 8.59
CA LEU A 143 -0.02 8.89 7.25
C LEU A 143 1.33 9.19 6.58
N LEU A 144 2.03 8.14 6.15
CA LEU A 144 3.25 8.26 5.36
C LEU A 144 2.84 8.64 3.92
N ALA A 145 3.26 9.82 3.46
CA ALA A 145 2.92 10.39 2.16
C ALA A 145 3.91 9.98 1.06
#